data_AF-A0A4R9GRZ5-F1
#
_entry.id   AF-A0A4R9GRZ5-F1
#
_cell.length_a   1.000
_cell.length_b   1.000
_cell.length_c   1.000
_cell.angle_alpha   90.00
_cell.angle_beta   90.00
_cell.angle_gamma   90.00
#
_symmetry.space_group_name_H-M   'P 1'
#
loop_
_entity.id
_entity.type
_entity.pdbx_description
1 polymer ?
#
loop_
_entity_poly.entity_id
_entity_poly.type
_entity_poly.pdbx_seq_one_letter_code
_entity_poly.pdbx_strand_id
1 'polypeptide(L)'
;MREIKTVTVLGANGTMGAGSAAIVAAFGKAKVHMLARDVNKAKEGIEKAVASVKTDTIRPRLIPGSYDQDLEKAVSESDWVFELVAESYEVKEPINKRIAKARKPGTIISTVSSGLSIARLADAFDEDGKKHYYGTHFFNPPYKMILCELVTHKGNDKKVTKKLGEYLEKILGRAVVYTNDTPAFAGNRIGFQLINEVAQKAEEYSDKGGIALMDAIMSGYTGRAMAPLDTADFVGLDVHKAIVDNLYEMTKDAAHSTFKLPGYFQKLIDRGDLGRKSGQGLFKMTKTPDGKKEKLYYDIKGDLYVPVPKFDIPFIKEANRRIGEADYIGAMNIVKEAKGLEADLARYFIARYVSYSLSIVGEVVDSKEMGDLAMGTGFNWAPASAFVDFLGGPKEAISLITKAKLPVPDVLAKAKAGKPFYQLKDILDARSLFKG
;
A
#
# COMPACT_ATOMS: atom_id res chain seq x y z
N MET A 1 3.31 9.44 -26.77
CA MET A 1 2.21 9.83 -25.87
C MET A 1 1.71 11.20 -26.29
N ARG A 2 0.41 11.31 -26.53
CA ARG A 2 -0.28 12.60 -26.75
C ARG A 2 -0.35 13.36 -25.41
N GLU A 3 -0.58 14.66 -25.48
CA GLU A 3 -0.91 15.45 -24.30
C GLU A 3 -2.25 14.98 -23.72
N ILE A 4 -2.35 14.83 -22.40
CA ILE A 4 -3.57 14.36 -21.74
C ILE A 4 -4.44 15.58 -21.42
N LYS A 5 -5.50 15.80 -22.22
CA LYS A 5 -6.44 16.92 -22.04
C LYS A 5 -7.84 16.46 -21.66
N THR A 6 -8.23 15.26 -22.09
CA THR A 6 -9.51 14.64 -21.77
C THR A 6 -9.29 13.27 -21.16
N VAL A 7 -9.88 13.04 -20.00
CA VAL A 7 -9.81 11.78 -19.27
C VAL A 7 -11.22 11.24 -19.02
N THR A 8 -11.43 9.94 -19.21
CA THR A 8 -12.65 9.27 -18.75
C THR A 8 -12.35 8.50 -17.49
N VAL A 9 -13.09 8.75 -16.42
CA VAL A 9 -13.01 8.02 -15.16
C VAL A 9 -14.25 7.14 -15.02
N LEU A 10 -14.05 5.81 -14.97
CA LEU A 10 -15.10 4.82 -14.70
C LEU A 10 -15.09 4.47 -13.21
N GLY A 11 -16.25 4.26 -12.60
CA GLY A 11 -16.36 4.08 -11.14
C GLY A 11 -16.28 5.41 -10.39
N ALA A 12 -16.65 6.52 -11.04
CA ALA A 12 -16.45 7.89 -10.57
C ALA A 12 -17.12 8.21 -9.22
N ASN A 13 -18.12 7.43 -8.79
CA ASN A 13 -18.83 7.60 -7.53
C ASN A 13 -18.12 6.97 -6.31
N GLY A 14 -17.15 6.08 -6.56
CA GLY A 14 -16.34 5.46 -5.51
C GLY A 14 -15.30 6.42 -4.94
N THR A 15 -14.77 6.12 -3.75
CA THR A 15 -13.73 6.94 -3.10
C THR A 15 -12.49 7.11 -3.98
N MET A 16 -12.01 6.00 -4.58
CA MET A 16 -10.87 6.03 -5.49
C MET A 16 -11.21 6.76 -6.80
N GLY A 17 -12.38 6.50 -7.40
CA GLY A 17 -12.88 7.17 -8.61
C GLY A 17 -12.92 8.69 -8.47
N ALA A 18 -13.65 9.17 -7.48
CA ALA A 18 -13.81 10.59 -7.21
C ALA A 18 -12.48 11.27 -6.86
N GLY A 19 -11.66 10.64 -5.99
CA GLY A 19 -10.36 11.19 -5.61
C GLY A 19 -9.37 11.27 -6.77
N SER A 20 -9.35 10.26 -7.63
CA SER A 20 -8.48 10.23 -8.82
C SER A 20 -8.92 11.26 -9.86
N ALA A 21 -10.22 11.37 -10.10
CA ALA A 21 -10.78 12.42 -10.96
C ALA A 21 -10.43 13.83 -10.46
N ALA A 22 -10.50 14.05 -9.15
CA ALA A 22 -10.15 15.34 -8.55
C ALA A 22 -8.68 15.71 -8.79
N ILE A 23 -7.75 14.76 -8.64
CA ILE A 23 -6.32 14.97 -8.91
C ILE A 23 -6.09 15.31 -10.39
N VAL A 24 -6.69 14.55 -11.29
CA VAL A 24 -6.57 14.75 -12.74
C VAL A 24 -7.14 16.12 -13.17
N ALA A 25 -8.29 16.51 -12.62
CA ALA A 25 -8.91 17.79 -12.92
C ALA A 25 -8.13 18.98 -12.31
N ALA A 26 -7.63 18.84 -11.09
CA ALA A 26 -6.91 19.90 -10.36
C ALA A 26 -5.51 20.14 -10.93
N PHE A 27 -4.70 19.09 -10.99
CA PHE A 27 -3.27 19.20 -11.33
C PHE A 27 -3.04 19.00 -12.83
N GLY A 28 -3.69 17.98 -13.41
CA GLY A 28 -3.64 17.72 -14.85
C GLY A 28 -4.39 18.76 -15.69
N LYS A 29 -5.26 19.58 -15.07
CA LYS A 29 -6.13 20.57 -15.73
C LYS A 29 -7.00 19.98 -16.85
N ALA A 30 -7.20 18.67 -16.84
CA ALA A 30 -7.93 17.94 -17.87
C ALA A 30 -9.44 18.06 -17.67
N LYS A 31 -10.20 17.95 -18.77
CA LYS A 31 -11.63 17.65 -18.72
C LYS A 31 -11.80 16.18 -18.32
N VAL A 32 -12.72 15.90 -17.42
CA VAL A 32 -12.94 14.55 -16.87
C VAL A 32 -14.38 14.12 -17.07
N HIS A 33 -14.61 13.09 -17.88
CA HIS A 33 -15.90 12.39 -17.93
C HIS A 33 -16.02 11.50 -16.69
N MET A 34 -16.96 11.83 -15.83
CA MET A 34 -17.26 11.13 -14.59
C MET A 34 -18.34 10.10 -14.87
N LEU A 35 -17.94 8.86 -15.17
CA LEU A 35 -18.88 7.79 -15.51
C LEU A 35 -19.17 6.88 -14.32
N ALA A 36 -20.45 6.63 -14.10
CA ALA A 36 -20.96 5.68 -13.13
C ALA A 36 -22.09 4.85 -13.74
N ARG A 37 -22.72 3.96 -12.93
CA ARG A 37 -23.86 3.15 -13.39
C ARG A 37 -25.03 4.01 -13.89
N ASP A 38 -25.22 5.17 -13.28
CA ASP A 38 -26.20 6.17 -13.68
C ASP A 38 -25.66 7.59 -13.44
N VAL A 39 -26.30 8.58 -14.07
CA VAL A 39 -25.89 9.98 -14.03
C VAL A 39 -26.00 10.59 -12.62
N ASN A 40 -26.92 10.14 -11.78
CA ASN A 40 -27.03 10.65 -10.40
C ASN A 40 -25.85 10.18 -9.56
N LYS A 41 -25.43 8.93 -9.71
CA LYS A 41 -24.18 8.43 -9.10
C LYS A 41 -22.94 9.18 -9.59
N ALA A 42 -22.89 9.54 -10.87
CA ALA A 42 -21.82 10.39 -11.38
C ALA A 42 -21.80 11.77 -10.70
N LYS A 43 -22.97 12.40 -10.51
CA LYS A 43 -23.10 13.68 -9.77
C LYS A 43 -22.67 13.54 -8.30
N GLU A 44 -23.05 12.46 -7.61
CA GLU A 44 -22.54 12.16 -6.26
C GLU A 44 -20.99 12.06 -6.25
N GLY A 45 -20.40 11.45 -7.28
CA GLY A 45 -18.95 11.38 -7.47
C GLY A 45 -18.29 12.75 -7.63
N ILE A 46 -18.94 13.67 -8.34
CA ILE A 46 -18.48 15.06 -8.48
C ILE A 46 -18.44 15.76 -7.12
N GLU A 47 -19.49 15.63 -6.29
CA GLU A 47 -19.49 16.22 -4.96
C GLU A 47 -18.37 15.66 -4.08
N LYS A 48 -18.13 14.34 -4.14
CA LYS A 48 -17.00 13.70 -3.44
C LYS A 48 -15.65 14.21 -3.94
N ALA A 49 -15.49 14.38 -5.25
CA ALA A 49 -14.27 14.88 -5.86
C ALA A 49 -13.96 16.30 -5.38
N VAL A 50 -14.93 17.21 -5.45
CA VAL A 50 -14.84 18.60 -4.96
C VAL A 50 -14.52 18.64 -3.46
N ALA A 51 -15.21 17.83 -2.66
CA ALA A 51 -14.96 17.74 -1.22
C ALA A 51 -13.54 17.25 -0.90
N SER A 52 -12.99 16.32 -1.69
CA SER A 52 -11.66 15.76 -1.45
C SER A 52 -10.53 16.80 -1.59
N VAL A 53 -10.68 17.75 -2.52
CA VAL A 53 -9.73 18.84 -2.77
C VAL A 53 -10.11 20.15 -2.07
N LYS A 54 -11.29 20.19 -1.43
CA LYS A 54 -11.85 21.36 -0.71
C LYS A 54 -11.92 22.62 -1.57
N THR A 55 -12.20 22.49 -2.88
CA THR A 55 -12.34 23.62 -3.80
C THR A 55 -13.27 23.29 -4.96
N ASP A 56 -14.11 24.25 -5.34
CA ASP A 56 -15.05 24.11 -6.46
C ASP A 56 -14.42 24.38 -7.83
N THR A 57 -13.18 24.87 -7.85
CA THR A 57 -12.47 25.28 -9.09
C THR A 57 -12.30 24.16 -10.11
N ILE A 58 -12.41 22.90 -9.69
CA ILE A 58 -12.37 21.74 -10.58
C ILE A 58 -13.71 21.40 -11.20
N ARG A 59 -14.84 21.81 -10.61
CA ARG A 59 -16.19 21.39 -11.03
C ARG A 59 -16.48 21.66 -12.51
N PRO A 60 -16.10 22.81 -13.11
CA PRO A 60 -16.35 23.06 -14.53
C PRO A 60 -15.64 22.06 -15.48
N ARG A 61 -14.68 21.29 -14.97
CA ARG A 61 -13.97 20.24 -15.73
C ARG A 61 -14.63 18.86 -15.59
N LEU A 62 -15.55 18.67 -14.65
CA LEU A 62 -16.15 17.38 -14.33
C LEU A 62 -17.50 17.22 -15.03
N ILE A 63 -17.60 16.25 -15.93
CA ILE A 63 -18.76 16.04 -16.81
C ILE A 63 -19.45 14.73 -16.40
N PRO A 64 -20.64 14.75 -15.77
CA PRO A 64 -21.30 13.53 -15.33
C PRO A 64 -21.87 12.75 -16.53
N GLY A 65 -21.80 11.42 -16.47
CA GLY A 65 -22.40 10.53 -17.46
C GLY A 65 -22.64 9.13 -16.90
N SER A 66 -23.35 8.30 -17.67
CA SER A 66 -23.64 6.90 -17.37
C SER A 66 -22.87 5.95 -18.27
N TYR A 67 -22.65 4.71 -17.82
CA TYR A 67 -22.02 3.70 -18.66
C TYR A 67 -22.84 3.39 -19.92
N ASP A 68 -24.16 3.34 -19.83
CA ASP A 68 -24.99 2.86 -20.95
C ASP A 68 -25.17 3.91 -22.05
N GLN A 69 -25.13 5.20 -21.70
CA GLN A 69 -25.38 6.28 -22.66
C GLN A 69 -24.09 6.96 -23.14
N ASP A 70 -23.07 7.05 -22.29
CA ASP A 70 -21.95 7.98 -22.51
C ASP A 70 -20.59 7.30 -22.69
N LEU A 71 -20.45 6.00 -22.37
CA LEU A 71 -19.14 5.33 -22.32
C LEU A 71 -18.40 5.37 -23.64
N GLU A 72 -19.01 4.89 -24.72
CA GLU A 72 -18.37 4.79 -26.03
C GLU A 72 -17.94 6.17 -26.54
N LYS A 73 -18.81 7.17 -26.39
CA LYS A 73 -18.52 8.56 -26.75
C LYS A 73 -17.34 9.11 -25.94
N ALA A 74 -17.42 9.06 -24.62
CA ALA A 74 -16.39 9.58 -23.73
C ALA A 74 -15.02 8.92 -23.99
N VAL A 75 -15.00 7.60 -24.20
CA VAL A 75 -13.78 6.85 -24.52
C VAL A 75 -13.18 7.30 -25.86
N SER A 76 -14.00 7.48 -26.90
CA SER A 76 -13.51 7.93 -28.23
C SER A 76 -12.87 9.33 -28.21
N GLU A 77 -13.33 10.19 -27.29
CA GLU A 77 -12.82 11.56 -27.12
C GLU A 77 -11.56 11.59 -26.23
N SER A 78 -11.36 10.58 -25.37
CA SER A 78 -10.36 10.60 -24.29
C SER A 78 -8.94 10.30 -24.73
N ASP A 79 -7.98 11.02 -24.14
CA ASP A 79 -6.55 10.74 -24.25
C ASP A 79 -6.09 9.69 -23.24
N TRP A 80 -6.79 9.61 -22.11
CA TRP A 80 -6.63 8.60 -21.07
C TRP A 80 -7.98 8.10 -20.56
N VAL A 81 -8.17 6.77 -20.52
CA VAL A 81 -9.31 6.12 -19.86
C VAL A 81 -8.79 5.49 -18.57
N PHE A 82 -9.37 5.88 -17.44
CA PHE A 82 -8.98 5.45 -16.11
C PHE A 82 -10.13 4.68 -15.45
N GLU A 83 -9.93 3.39 -15.22
CA GLU A 83 -10.95 2.46 -14.76
C GLU A 83 -10.79 2.16 -13.25
N LEU A 84 -11.85 2.47 -12.47
CA LEU A 84 -11.90 2.30 -11.01
C LEU A 84 -13.22 1.62 -10.57
N VAL A 85 -13.72 0.69 -11.37
CA VAL A 85 -14.87 -0.17 -11.03
C VAL A 85 -14.46 -1.27 -10.05
N ALA A 86 -15.44 -2.09 -9.63
CA ALA A 86 -15.24 -3.13 -8.62
C ALA A 86 -14.10 -4.10 -8.98
N GLU A 87 -13.40 -4.58 -7.96
CA GLU A 87 -12.19 -5.40 -8.07
C GLU A 87 -12.50 -6.86 -8.40
N SER A 88 -12.97 -7.12 -9.62
CA SER A 88 -13.24 -8.47 -10.12
C SER A 88 -13.09 -8.51 -11.65
N TYR A 89 -12.62 -9.64 -12.17
CA TYR A 89 -12.52 -9.85 -13.62
C TYR A 89 -13.90 -9.83 -14.28
N GLU A 90 -14.91 -10.39 -13.62
CA GLU A 90 -16.30 -10.45 -14.09
C GLU A 90 -16.88 -9.05 -14.34
N VAL A 91 -16.44 -8.04 -13.58
CA VAL A 91 -16.86 -6.64 -13.76
C VAL A 91 -15.94 -5.89 -14.73
N LYS A 92 -14.61 -6.06 -14.62
CA LYS A 92 -13.64 -5.29 -15.41
C LYS A 92 -13.54 -5.75 -16.87
N GLU A 93 -13.57 -7.06 -17.14
CA GLU A 93 -13.39 -7.58 -18.50
C GLU A 93 -14.51 -7.12 -19.48
N PRO A 94 -15.81 -7.14 -19.13
CA PRO A 94 -16.85 -6.61 -20.02
C PRO A 94 -16.69 -5.11 -20.31
N ILE A 95 -16.30 -4.33 -19.30
CA ILE A 95 -16.04 -2.89 -19.47
C ILE A 95 -14.83 -2.66 -20.36
N ASN A 96 -13.73 -3.39 -20.15
CA ASN A 96 -12.53 -3.32 -20.99
C ASN A 96 -12.84 -3.66 -22.45
N LYS A 97 -13.71 -4.64 -22.73
CA LYS A 97 -14.17 -4.93 -24.10
C LYS A 97 -14.91 -3.76 -24.75
N ARG A 98 -15.70 -3.00 -23.99
CA ARG A 98 -16.36 -1.77 -24.50
C ARG A 98 -15.34 -0.67 -24.76
N ILE A 99 -14.40 -0.46 -23.83
CA ILE A 99 -13.30 0.52 -24.00
C ILE A 99 -12.47 0.18 -25.23
N ALA A 100 -12.10 -1.08 -25.41
CA ALA A 100 -11.29 -1.55 -26.54
C ALA A 100 -11.93 -1.26 -27.90
N LYS A 101 -13.26 -1.39 -28.01
CA LYS A 101 -14.00 -1.09 -29.24
C LYS A 101 -14.11 0.41 -29.54
N ALA A 102 -14.18 1.25 -28.51
CA ALA A 102 -14.44 2.67 -28.64
C ALA A 102 -13.18 3.56 -28.68
N ARG A 103 -12.03 3.05 -28.19
CA ARG A 103 -10.80 3.84 -28.10
C ARG A 103 -10.24 4.22 -29.47
N LYS A 104 -9.56 5.37 -29.53
CA LYS A 104 -8.69 5.75 -30.64
C LYS A 104 -7.28 5.16 -30.46
N PRO A 105 -6.54 4.88 -31.56
CA PRO A 105 -5.15 4.45 -31.46
C PRO A 105 -4.30 5.42 -30.63
N GLY A 106 -3.40 4.87 -29.81
CA GLY A 106 -2.55 5.60 -28.87
C GLY A 106 -3.23 6.18 -27.63
N THR A 107 -4.53 5.96 -27.39
CA THR A 107 -5.17 6.28 -26.10
C THR A 107 -4.57 5.44 -24.99
N ILE A 108 -4.22 6.08 -23.87
CA ILE A 108 -3.80 5.40 -22.64
C ILE A 108 -5.02 4.79 -21.96
N ILE A 109 -4.88 3.55 -21.49
CA ILE A 109 -5.88 2.91 -20.64
C ILE A 109 -5.18 2.47 -19.38
N SER A 110 -5.79 2.71 -18.22
CA SER A 110 -5.31 2.09 -17.01
C SER A 110 -6.41 1.74 -16.03
N THR A 111 -6.10 0.79 -15.15
CA THR A 111 -6.97 0.37 -14.05
C THR A 111 -6.32 0.65 -12.71
N VAL A 112 -7.12 0.98 -11.69
CA VAL A 112 -6.68 1.03 -10.26
C VAL A 112 -6.88 -0.33 -9.59
N SER A 113 -6.66 -1.42 -10.32
CA SER A 113 -6.59 -2.72 -9.69
C SER A 113 -5.48 -2.74 -8.66
N SER A 114 -5.68 -3.45 -7.55
CA SER A 114 -4.73 -3.62 -6.45
C SER A 114 -4.09 -5.02 -6.40
N GLY A 115 -4.47 -5.91 -7.31
CA GLY A 115 -3.91 -7.27 -7.38
C GLY A 115 -4.34 -8.14 -8.57
N LEU A 116 -5.21 -7.68 -9.47
CA LEU A 116 -5.55 -8.41 -10.70
C LEU A 116 -4.44 -8.24 -11.75
N SER A 117 -4.24 -9.27 -12.58
CA SER A 117 -3.24 -9.23 -13.64
C SER A 117 -3.62 -8.19 -14.70
N ILE A 118 -2.73 -7.22 -14.85
CA ILE A 118 -2.83 -6.16 -15.87
C ILE A 118 -2.69 -6.77 -17.26
N ALA A 119 -1.81 -7.76 -17.44
CA ALA A 119 -1.64 -8.47 -18.71
C ALA A 119 -2.93 -9.17 -19.14
N ARG A 120 -3.63 -9.86 -18.21
CA ARG A 120 -4.92 -10.50 -18.49
C ARG A 120 -5.98 -9.47 -18.86
N LEU A 121 -6.08 -8.36 -18.13
CA LEU A 121 -7.04 -7.30 -18.43
C LEU A 121 -6.76 -6.64 -19.80
N ALA A 122 -5.49 -6.56 -20.20
CA ALA A 122 -5.06 -6.05 -21.48
C ALA A 122 -5.44 -6.97 -22.67
N ASP A 123 -5.76 -8.26 -22.45
CA ASP A 123 -6.14 -9.18 -23.52
C ASP A 123 -7.46 -8.84 -24.22
N ALA A 124 -8.26 -7.96 -23.63
CA ALA A 124 -9.44 -7.39 -24.29
C ALA A 124 -9.09 -6.43 -25.44
N PHE A 125 -7.83 -6.00 -25.56
CA PHE A 125 -7.37 -4.96 -26.49
C PHE A 125 -6.56 -5.53 -27.65
N ASP A 126 -6.51 -4.78 -28.75
CA ASP A 126 -5.62 -5.04 -29.88
C ASP A 126 -4.15 -4.74 -29.55
N GLU A 127 -3.25 -5.00 -30.50
CA GLU A 127 -1.80 -4.80 -30.30
C GLU A 127 -1.43 -3.35 -29.95
N ASP A 128 -2.15 -2.36 -30.47
CA ASP A 128 -1.95 -0.97 -30.07
C ASP A 128 -2.46 -0.73 -28.64
N GLY A 129 -3.66 -1.19 -28.30
CA GLY A 129 -4.22 -1.03 -26.97
C GLY A 129 -3.38 -1.72 -25.89
N LYS A 130 -2.88 -2.93 -26.14
CA LYS A 130 -1.94 -3.63 -25.24
C LYS A 130 -0.68 -2.82 -24.95
N LYS A 131 -0.12 -2.13 -25.96
CA LYS A 131 1.03 -1.23 -25.75
C LYS A 131 0.75 -0.04 -24.84
N HIS A 132 -0.53 0.31 -24.68
CA HIS A 132 -1.01 1.48 -23.95
C HIS A 132 -1.88 1.15 -22.73
N TYR A 133 -1.93 -0.12 -22.29
CA TYR A 133 -2.71 -0.58 -21.15
C TYR A 133 -1.84 -0.78 -19.90
N TYR A 134 -2.16 -0.10 -18.81
CA TYR A 134 -1.33 -0.08 -17.60
C TYR A 134 -2.14 -0.37 -16.33
N GLY A 135 -1.48 -0.78 -15.26
CA GLY A 135 -2.00 -0.53 -13.91
C GLY A 135 -1.52 0.84 -13.45
N THR A 136 -2.41 1.66 -12.89
CA THR A 136 -2.03 2.94 -12.26
C THR A 136 -2.62 2.94 -10.85
N HIS A 137 -2.01 2.18 -9.96
CA HIS A 137 -2.57 1.91 -8.64
C HIS A 137 -2.26 3.08 -7.69
N PHE A 138 -3.29 3.90 -7.45
CA PHE A 138 -3.27 4.96 -6.44
C PHE A 138 -3.65 4.39 -5.07
N PHE A 139 -3.14 4.99 -4.01
CA PHE A 139 -3.39 4.54 -2.63
C PHE A 139 -4.49 5.38 -1.96
N ASN A 140 -5.33 4.74 -1.16
CA ASN A 140 -6.46 5.38 -0.49
C ASN A 140 -6.03 6.10 0.80
N PRO A 141 -6.44 7.36 1.06
CA PRO A 141 -7.12 8.29 0.14
C PRO A 141 -6.18 8.89 -0.92
N PRO A 142 -6.59 8.95 -2.21
CA PRO A 142 -5.69 9.37 -3.32
C PRO A 142 -5.05 10.74 -3.14
N TYR A 143 -5.78 11.70 -2.56
CA TYR A 143 -5.28 13.06 -2.37
C TYR A 143 -4.32 13.20 -1.18
N LYS A 144 -4.27 12.22 -0.27
CA LYS A 144 -3.38 12.24 0.91
C LYS A 144 -2.16 11.36 0.73
N MET A 145 -2.35 10.17 0.16
CA MET A 145 -1.26 9.24 -0.13
C MET A 145 -0.70 9.59 -1.49
N ILE A 146 0.61 9.78 -1.62
CA ILE A 146 1.25 10.21 -2.89
C ILE A 146 1.83 9.06 -3.72
N LEU A 147 1.88 7.84 -3.18
CA LEU A 147 2.31 6.65 -3.92
C LEU A 147 1.41 6.37 -5.14
N CYS A 148 2.04 6.12 -6.28
CA CYS A 148 1.42 5.56 -7.47
C CYS A 148 2.28 4.40 -7.96
N GLU A 149 1.72 3.19 -7.99
CA GLU A 149 2.38 2.07 -8.65
C GLU A 149 1.97 2.05 -10.13
N LEU A 150 2.93 2.32 -11.02
CA LEU A 150 2.77 2.19 -12.46
C LEU A 150 3.15 0.76 -12.86
N VAL A 151 2.12 -0.08 -12.97
CA VAL A 151 2.25 -1.51 -13.25
C VAL A 151 2.37 -1.72 -14.75
N THR A 152 3.40 -2.45 -15.17
CA THR A 152 3.67 -2.75 -16.58
C THR A 152 3.67 -4.25 -16.84
N HIS A 153 3.24 -4.62 -18.04
CA HIS A 153 3.37 -5.95 -18.59
C HIS A 153 4.28 -5.93 -19.83
N LYS A 154 4.71 -7.11 -20.28
CA LYS A 154 5.70 -7.26 -21.37
C LYS A 154 5.30 -6.61 -22.71
N GLY A 155 4.00 -6.37 -22.91
CA GLY A 155 3.47 -5.75 -24.13
C GLY A 155 3.55 -4.23 -24.16
N ASN A 156 3.87 -3.56 -23.04
CA ASN A 156 3.87 -2.10 -22.97
C ASN A 156 5.00 -1.46 -23.78
N ASP A 157 4.70 -0.31 -24.39
CA ASP A 157 5.71 0.50 -25.04
C ASP A 157 6.54 1.27 -23.99
N LYS A 158 7.86 1.05 -23.98
CA LYS A 158 8.78 1.65 -23.00
C LYS A 158 8.82 3.19 -23.08
N LYS A 159 8.69 3.78 -24.27
CA LYS A 159 8.69 5.24 -24.44
C LYS A 159 7.39 5.85 -23.93
N VAL A 160 6.26 5.18 -24.13
CA VAL A 160 4.96 5.59 -23.58
C VAL A 160 4.96 5.44 -22.06
N THR A 161 5.44 4.31 -21.55
CA THR A 161 5.59 4.03 -20.12
C THR A 161 6.35 5.16 -19.42
N LYS A 162 7.53 5.53 -19.94
CA LYS A 162 8.33 6.62 -19.39
C LYS A 162 7.58 7.95 -19.39
N LYS A 163 6.91 8.30 -20.48
CA LYS A 163 6.14 9.56 -20.58
C LYS A 163 4.95 9.59 -19.63
N LEU A 164 4.28 8.45 -19.43
CA LEU A 164 3.18 8.32 -18.48
C LEU A 164 3.69 8.48 -17.05
N GLY A 165 4.80 7.82 -16.70
CA GLY A 165 5.45 8.00 -15.41
C GLY A 165 5.86 9.45 -15.15
N GLU A 166 6.48 10.12 -16.13
CA GLU A 166 6.83 11.55 -16.03
C GLU A 166 5.60 12.45 -15.84
N TYR A 167 4.47 12.13 -16.49
CA TYR A 167 3.22 12.85 -16.29
C TYR A 167 2.66 12.64 -14.88
N LEU A 168 2.62 11.39 -14.41
CA LEU A 168 2.17 11.06 -13.05
C LEU A 168 3.03 11.78 -12.00
N GLU A 169 4.35 11.78 -12.17
CA GLU A 169 5.27 12.40 -11.23
C GLU A 169 5.20 13.93 -11.28
N LYS A 170 5.45 14.53 -12.45
CA LYS A 170 5.68 15.98 -12.58
C LYS A 170 4.39 16.78 -12.67
N ILE A 171 3.33 16.21 -13.24
CA ILE A 171 2.06 16.91 -13.42
C ILE A 171 1.09 16.55 -12.30
N LEU A 172 0.95 15.26 -11.95
CA LEU A 172 0.01 14.84 -10.90
C LEU A 172 0.64 14.78 -9.50
N GLY A 173 1.94 15.04 -9.34
CA GLY A 173 2.62 15.11 -8.04
C GLY A 173 2.72 13.75 -7.36
N ARG A 174 2.84 12.66 -8.12
CA ARG A 174 2.89 11.29 -7.58
C ARG A 174 4.32 10.82 -7.33
N ALA A 175 4.52 10.05 -6.28
CA ALA A 175 5.72 9.22 -6.12
C ALA A 175 5.51 7.94 -6.93
N VAL A 176 6.10 7.88 -8.13
CA VAL A 176 5.86 6.78 -9.08
C VAL A 176 6.81 5.62 -8.83
N VAL A 177 6.24 4.46 -8.53
CA VAL A 177 6.95 3.19 -8.40
C VAL A 177 6.66 2.35 -9.63
N TYR A 178 7.69 2.07 -10.43
CA TYR A 178 7.56 1.16 -11.56
C TYR A 178 7.56 -0.27 -11.04
N THR A 179 6.55 -1.03 -11.41
CA THR A 179 6.37 -2.41 -10.95
C THR A 179 5.97 -3.32 -12.11
N ASN A 180 6.38 -4.58 -12.04
CA ASN A 180 5.96 -5.62 -12.95
C ASN A 180 4.57 -6.13 -12.56
N ASP A 181 3.81 -6.60 -13.54
CA ASP A 181 2.52 -7.27 -13.33
C ASP A 181 2.71 -8.58 -12.55
N THR A 182 2.74 -8.44 -11.23
CA THR A 182 2.93 -9.50 -10.23
C THR A 182 1.92 -9.30 -9.10
N PRO A 183 1.56 -10.37 -8.36
CA PRO A 183 0.48 -10.29 -7.39
C PRO A 183 0.71 -9.22 -6.32
N ALA A 184 -0.29 -8.35 -6.12
CA ALA A 184 -0.30 -7.23 -5.19
C ALA A 184 0.90 -6.24 -5.30
N PHE A 185 1.59 -6.23 -6.43
CA PHE A 185 2.64 -5.27 -6.78
C PHE A 185 3.73 -5.12 -5.69
N ALA A 186 4.19 -3.91 -5.38
CA ALA A 186 5.29 -3.70 -4.44
C ALA A 186 4.78 -3.36 -3.03
N GLY A 187 3.99 -2.30 -2.89
CA GLY A 187 3.56 -1.79 -1.60
C GLY A 187 2.72 -2.79 -0.83
N ASN A 188 1.65 -3.32 -1.44
CA ASN A 188 0.78 -4.28 -0.76
C ASN A 188 1.52 -5.60 -0.48
N ARG A 189 2.33 -6.09 -1.44
CA ARG A 189 3.13 -7.30 -1.25
C ARG A 189 4.03 -7.20 -0.03
N ILE A 190 4.78 -6.11 0.14
CA ILE A 190 5.66 -5.91 1.30
C ILE A 190 4.86 -5.64 2.58
N GLY A 191 3.91 -4.71 2.54
CA GLY A 191 3.20 -4.22 3.72
C GLY A 191 2.34 -5.32 4.37
N PHE A 192 1.50 -5.98 3.58
CA PHE A 192 0.58 -7.00 4.09
C PHE A 192 1.30 -8.31 4.47
N GLN A 193 2.47 -8.59 3.89
CA GLN A 193 3.33 -9.68 4.35
C GLN A 193 3.69 -9.49 5.83
N LEU A 194 4.29 -8.34 6.17
CA LEU A 194 4.72 -8.09 7.54
C LEU A 194 3.53 -7.97 8.50
N ILE A 195 2.48 -7.24 8.11
CA ILE A 195 1.30 -7.05 8.98
C ILE A 195 0.66 -8.39 9.30
N ASN A 196 0.46 -9.27 8.31
CA ASN A 196 -0.17 -10.55 8.55
C ASN A 196 0.74 -11.50 9.33
N GLU A 197 2.06 -11.45 9.14
CA GLU A 197 2.98 -12.25 9.97
C GLU A 197 2.99 -11.80 11.44
N VAL A 198 2.89 -10.50 11.68
CA VAL A 198 2.71 -9.96 13.04
C VAL A 198 1.38 -10.44 13.64
N ALA A 199 0.32 -10.53 12.84
CA ALA A 199 -0.96 -11.09 13.26
C ALA A 199 -0.87 -12.59 13.60
N GLN A 200 -0.16 -13.38 12.80
CA GLN A 200 0.12 -14.79 13.12
C GLN A 200 0.88 -14.93 14.44
N LYS A 201 1.88 -14.07 14.69
CA LYS A 201 2.62 -14.06 15.96
C LYS A 201 1.76 -13.60 17.13
N ALA A 202 0.79 -12.70 16.93
CA ALA A 202 -0.15 -12.34 17.98
C ALA A 202 -1.00 -13.55 18.44
N GLU A 203 -1.38 -14.44 17.52
CA GLU A 203 -2.08 -15.69 17.87
C GLU A 203 -1.17 -16.67 18.64
N GLU A 204 0.09 -16.84 18.19
CA GLU A 204 1.10 -17.68 18.83
C GLU A 204 1.40 -17.24 20.28
N TYR A 205 1.47 -15.92 20.52
CA TYR A 205 1.74 -15.32 21.83
C TYR A 205 0.49 -14.75 22.50
N SER A 206 -0.68 -15.32 22.21
CA SER A 206 -1.97 -14.88 22.77
C SER A 206 -2.00 -14.93 24.30
N ASP A 207 -1.25 -15.84 24.93
CA ASP A 207 -1.09 -15.94 26.38
C ASP A 207 -0.16 -14.87 27.00
N LYS A 208 0.58 -14.13 26.18
CA LYS A 208 1.52 -13.08 26.62
C LYS A 208 1.07 -11.67 26.22
N GLY A 209 -0.21 -11.52 25.88
CA GLY A 209 -0.81 -10.24 25.47
C GLY A 209 -1.02 -10.08 23.98
N GLY A 210 -0.68 -11.09 23.16
CA GLY A 210 -1.06 -11.23 21.75
C GLY A 210 -0.94 -9.93 20.95
N ILE A 211 -2.09 -9.40 20.52
CA ILE A 211 -2.20 -8.17 19.71
C ILE A 211 -1.46 -6.99 20.36
N ALA A 212 -1.71 -6.76 21.65
CA ALA A 212 -1.16 -5.61 22.36
C ALA A 212 0.36 -5.70 22.51
N LEU A 213 0.89 -6.91 22.75
CA LEU A 213 2.33 -7.13 22.84
C LEU A 213 3.01 -6.92 21.49
N MET A 214 2.44 -7.47 20.42
CA MET A 214 3.02 -7.35 19.07
C MET A 214 3.11 -5.88 18.62
N ASP A 215 2.06 -5.08 18.82
CA ASP A 215 2.09 -3.66 18.48
C ASP A 215 3.00 -2.83 19.41
N ALA A 216 3.16 -3.23 20.67
CA ALA A 216 4.15 -2.60 21.56
C ALA A 216 5.59 -2.85 21.09
N ILE A 217 5.88 -4.08 20.64
CA ILE A 217 7.18 -4.46 20.05
C ILE A 217 7.40 -3.73 18.73
N MET A 218 6.40 -3.66 17.85
CA MET A 218 6.48 -3.03 16.52
C MET A 218 6.04 -1.56 16.55
N SER A 219 6.60 -0.80 17.48
CA SER A 219 6.29 0.62 17.73
C SER A 219 7.25 1.58 17.01
N GLY A 220 7.21 2.88 17.34
CA GLY A 220 7.85 3.97 16.58
C GLY A 220 9.34 3.78 16.23
N TYR A 221 10.14 3.17 17.11
CA TYR A 221 11.56 2.86 16.84
C TYR A 221 11.77 1.87 15.68
N THR A 222 10.71 1.18 15.22
CA THR A 222 10.72 0.35 14.01
C THR A 222 10.39 1.16 12.74
N GLY A 223 10.38 2.50 12.84
CA GLY A 223 10.23 3.41 11.71
C GLY A 223 8.85 3.32 11.07
N ARG A 224 7.80 3.20 11.88
CA ARG A 224 6.41 3.07 11.40
C ARG A 224 5.55 4.15 12.02
N ALA A 225 4.75 4.82 11.19
CA ALA A 225 3.78 5.81 11.66
C ALA A 225 2.63 5.18 12.49
N MET A 226 2.31 3.92 12.21
CA MET A 226 1.29 3.15 12.92
C MET A 226 1.79 1.71 13.08
N ALA A 227 1.51 1.12 14.25
CA ALA A 227 1.87 -0.27 14.52
C ALA A 227 1.10 -1.23 13.57
N PRO A 228 1.62 -2.43 13.28
CA PRO A 228 1.07 -3.30 12.24
C PRO A 228 -0.41 -3.68 12.44
N LEU A 229 -0.81 -4.07 13.65
CA LEU A 229 -2.18 -4.50 13.91
C LEU A 229 -3.14 -3.30 14.03
N ASP A 230 -2.68 -2.18 14.57
CA ASP A 230 -3.44 -0.91 14.50
C ASP A 230 -3.65 -0.47 13.04
N THR A 231 -2.68 -0.75 12.15
CA THR A 231 -2.81 -0.53 10.70
C THR A 231 -3.85 -1.46 10.08
N ALA A 232 -3.84 -2.76 10.41
CA ALA A 232 -4.86 -3.70 9.95
C ALA A 232 -6.27 -3.28 10.38
N ASP A 233 -6.42 -2.83 11.64
CA ASP A 233 -7.68 -2.35 12.19
C ASP A 233 -8.17 -1.03 11.55
N PHE A 234 -7.22 -0.15 11.17
CA PHE A 234 -7.50 1.09 10.44
C PHE A 234 -7.93 0.83 9.00
N VAL A 235 -7.26 -0.07 8.29
CA VAL A 235 -7.58 -0.47 6.91
C VAL A 235 -8.92 -1.21 6.85
N GLY A 236 -9.15 -2.08 7.82
CA GLY A 236 -10.32 -2.94 7.94
C GLY A 236 -9.98 -4.41 7.69
N LEU A 237 -10.50 -5.29 8.54
CA LEU A 237 -10.09 -6.71 8.56
C LEU A 237 -10.55 -7.49 7.32
N ASP A 238 -11.71 -7.15 6.76
CA ASP A 238 -12.22 -7.68 5.50
C ASP A 238 -11.34 -7.30 4.30
N VAL A 239 -10.87 -6.04 4.25
CA VAL A 239 -9.95 -5.57 3.21
C VAL A 239 -8.59 -6.24 3.37
N HIS A 240 -8.11 -6.36 4.62
CA HIS A 240 -6.87 -7.08 4.91
C HIS A 240 -6.95 -8.54 4.45
N LYS A 241 -8.04 -9.25 4.80
CA LYS A 241 -8.29 -10.62 4.34
C LYS A 241 -8.27 -10.72 2.82
N ALA A 242 -8.98 -9.84 2.11
CA ALA A 242 -9.04 -9.88 0.65
C ALA A 242 -7.65 -9.78 0.00
N ILE A 243 -6.78 -8.91 0.52
CA ILE A 243 -5.41 -8.74 0.01
C ILE A 243 -4.54 -9.95 0.37
N VAL A 244 -4.63 -10.43 1.61
CA VAL A 244 -3.84 -11.59 2.10
C VAL A 244 -4.22 -12.88 1.38
N ASP A 245 -5.51 -13.14 1.19
CA ASP A 245 -5.99 -14.32 0.43
C ASP A 245 -5.51 -14.26 -1.02
N ASN A 246 -5.61 -13.08 -1.67
CA ASN A 246 -5.11 -12.91 -3.03
C ASN A 246 -3.59 -13.18 -3.11
N LEU A 247 -2.81 -12.65 -2.16
CA LEU A 247 -1.38 -12.91 -2.08
C LEU A 247 -1.08 -14.40 -1.86
N TYR A 248 -1.84 -15.07 -0.99
CA TYR A 248 -1.69 -16.51 -0.76
C TYR A 248 -1.96 -17.31 -2.04
N GLU A 249 -3.07 -17.06 -2.72
CA GLU A 249 -3.44 -17.79 -3.93
C GLU A 249 -2.44 -17.59 -5.07
N MET A 250 -1.91 -16.37 -5.20
CA MET A 250 -1.17 -15.95 -6.38
C MET A 250 0.36 -15.99 -6.23
N THR A 251 0.88 -16.07 -5.01
CA THR A 251 2.33 -16.16 -4.74
C THR A 251 2.71 -17.53 -4.20
N LYS A 252 3.96 -17.95 -4.44
CA LYS A 252 4.54 -19.20 -3.89
C LYS A 252 5.98 -18.99 -3.44
N ASP A 253 6.30 -17.78 -3.02
CA ASP A 253 7.65 -17.40 -2.60
C ASP A 253 7.96 -17.82 -1.15
N ALA A 254 9.14 -17.45 -0.66
CA ALA A 254 9.61 -17.82 0.68
C ALA A 254 8.78 -17.22 1.83
N ALA A 255 7.90 -16.25 1.56
CA ALA A 255 6.96 -15.69 2.52
C ALA A 255 5.53 -16.24 2.35
N HIS A 256 5.30 -17.20 1.45
CA HIS A 256 3.95 -17.70 1.17
C HIS A 256 3.15 -18.13 2.41
N SER A 257 3.80 -18.79 3.38
CA SER A 257 3.15 -19.20 4.64
C SER A 257 2.66 -18.02 5.50
N THR A 258 3.26 -16.84 5.33
CA THR A 258 2.87 -15.62 6.03
C THR A 258 1.66 -14.95 5.41
N PHE A 259 1.12 -15.45 4.29
CA PHE A 259 -0.13 -14.99 3.69
C PHE A 259 -1.35 -15.83 4.13
N LYS A 260 -1.21 -16.64 5.19
CA LYS A 260 -2.36 -17.31 5.78
C LYS A 260 -2.96 -16.44 6.88
N LEU A 261 -4.22 -16.06 6.75
CA LEU A 261 -4.92 -15.28 7.77
C LEU A 261 -5.04 -16.08 9.09
N PRO A 262 -4.72 -15.51 10.26
CA PRO A 262 -4.88 -16.21 11.55
C PRO A 262 -6.36 -16.40 11.90
N GLY A 263 -6.65 -17.40 12.73
CA GLY A 263 -8.03 -17.83 13.01
C GLY A 263 -8.88 -16.75 13.69
N TYR A 264 -8.28 -15.97 14.60
CA TYR A 264 -8.99 -14.90 15.30
C TYR A 264 -9.39 -13.73 14.38
N PHE A 265 -8.65 -13.44 13.31
CA PHE A 265 -9.07 -12.44 12.31
C PHE A 265 -10.36 -12.89 11.63
N GLN A 266 -10.43 -14.15 11.19
CA GLN A 266 -11.64 -14.69 10.57
C GLN A 266 -12.84 -14.61 11.52
N LYS A 267 -12.67 -14.98 12.80
CA LYS A 267 -13.73 -14.87 13.81
C LYS A 267 -14.27 -13.45 13.96
N LEU A 268 -13.41 -12.43 13.98
CA LEU A 268 -13.84 -11.04 14.09
C LEU A 268 -14.58 -10.58 12.82
N ILE A 269 -14.09 -10.97 11.64
CA ILE A 269 -14.76 -10.68 10.37
C ILE A 269 -16.16 -11.30 10.33
N ASP A 270 -16.31 -12.55 10.76
CA ASP A 270 -17.60 -13.25 10.79
C ASP A 270 -18.61 -12.59 11.74
N ARG A 271 -18.13 -11.88 12.78
CA ARG A 271 -18.94 -11.09 13.72
C ARG A 271 -19.29 -9.70 13.21
N GLY A 272 -18.69 -9.25 12.10
CA GLY A 272 -18.81 -7.86 11.63
C GLY A 272 -17.91 -6.87 12.38
N ASP A 273 -16.93 -7.37 13.15
CA ASP A 273 -15.93 -6.57 13.86
C ASP A 273 -14.78 -6.20 12.91
N LEU A 274 -15.09 -5.35 11.94
CA LEU A 274 -14.22 -4.99 10.81
C LEU A 274 -13.18 -3.90 11.11
N GLY A 275 -12.97 -3.52 12.38
CA GLY A 275 -12.04 -2.48 12.80
C GLY A 275 -12.68 -1.10 12.95
N ARG A 276 -11.92 -0.02 12.70
CA ARG A 276 -12.37 1.35 13.01
C ARG A 276 -13.66 1.75 12.29
N LYS A 277 -13.90 1.21 11.09
CA LYS A 277 -15.11 1.51 10.29
C LYS A 277 -16.40 0.94 10.88
N SER A 278 -16.31 -0.13 11.68
CA SER A 278 -17.43 -0.73 12.42
C SER A 278 -17.40 -0.34 13.91
N GLY A 279 -16.45 0.48 14.34
CA GLY A 279 -16.27 0.92 15.73
C GLY A 279 -15.54 -0.09 16.63
N GLN A 280 -15.33 -1.34 16.18
CA GLN A 280 -14.57 -2.38 16.87
C GLN A 280 -13.98 -3.41 15.89
N GLY A 281 -12.84 -3.99 16.27
CA GLY A 281 -12.08 -5.01 15.54
C GLY A 281 -10.98 -5.61 16.42
N LEU A 282 -9.71 -5.44 16.04
CA LEU A 282 -8.58 -5.76 16.92
C LEU A 282 -8.54 -4.84 18.13
N PHE A 283 -9.06 -3.63 17.96
CA PHE A 283 -9.21 -2.64 19.01
C PHE A 283 -10.63 -2.10 19.07
N LYS A 284 -10.99 -1.55 20.22
CA LYS A 284 -12.29 -0.89 20.44
C LYS A 284 -12.07 0.37 21.28
N MET A 285 -12.66 1.48 20.84
CA MET A 285 -12.69 2.70 21.64
C MET A 285 -13.95 2.72 22.49
N THR A 286 -13.81 2.84 23.80
CA THR A 286 -14.91 2.98 24.76
C THR A 286 -14.80 4.27 25.56
N LYS A 287 -15.80 4.56 26.40
CA LYS A 287 -15.72 5.58 27.44
C LYS A 287 -15.83 4.93 28.81
N THR A 288 -14.96 5.32 29.72
CA THR A 288 -15.04 4.95 31.14
C THR A 288 -16.23 5.65 31.82
N PRO A 289 -16.64 5.24 33.03
CA PRO A 289 -17.74 5.89 33.76
C PRO A 289 -17.53 7.40 34.02
N ASP A 290 -16.27 7.84 34.14
CA ASP A 290 -15.89 9.27 34.26
C ASP A 290 -15.79 9.99 32.90
N GLY A 291 -16.23 9.35 31.81
CA GLY A 291 -16.34 9.93 30.47
C GLY A 291 -15.05 9.98 29.66
N LYS A 292 -13.93 9.45 30.18
CA LYS A 292 -12.64 9.43 29.46
C LYS A 292 -12.65 8.37 28.38
N LYS A 293 -12.01 8.66 27.25
CA LYS A 293 -11.82 7.66 26.19
C LYS A 293 -10.80 6.62 26.65
N GLU A 294 -11.14 5.35 26.47
CA GLU A 294 -10.26 4.22 26.73
C GLU A 294 -10.16 3.35 25.47
N LYS A 295 -8.95 2.88 25.17
CA LYS A 295 -8.69 1.91 24.10
C LYS A 295 -8.64 0.53 24.72
N LEU A 296 -9.48 -0.37 24.23
CA LEU A 296 -9.46 -1.79 24.53
C LEU A 296 -8.82 -2.55 23.36
N TYR A 297 -8.23 -3.70 23.63
CA TYR A 297 -7.82 -4.66 22.60
C TYR A 297 -8.60 -5.96 22.75
N TYR A 298 -8.74 -6.70 21.66
CA TYR A 298 -9.33 -8.02 21.67
C TYR A 298 -8.32 -9.05 22.21
N ASP A 299 -8.58 -9.57 23.41
CA ASP A 299 -7.82 -10.70 23.95
C ASP A 299 -8.22 -11.98 23.22
N ILE A 300 -7.31 -12.49 22.40
CA ILE A 300 -7.52 -13.67 21.54
C ILE A 300 -7.89 -14.90 22.36
N LYS A 301 -7.28 -15.07 23.56
CA LYS A 301 -7.48 -16.26 24.39
C LYS A 301 -8.76 -16.16 25.20
N GLY A 302 -9.03 -14.98 25.76
CA GLY A 302 -10.26 -14.70 26.51
C GLY A 302 -11.50 -14.54 25.64
N ASP A 303 -11.35 -14.25 24.34
CA ASP A 303 -12.44 -13.91 23.41
C ASP A 303 -13.27 -12.71 23.88
N LEU A 304 -12.60 -11.68 24.42
CA LEU A 304 -13.25 -10.48 24.94
C LEU A 304 -12.36 -9.24 24.84
N TYR A 305 -12.95 -8.05 24.85
CA TYR A 305 -12.21 -6.79 24.83
C TYR A 305 -11.79 -6.38 26.24
N VAL A 306 -10.48 -6.20 26.45
CA VAL A 306 -9.90 -5.78 27.74
C VAL A 306 -9.04 -4.53 27.59
N PRO A 307 -8.76 -3.79 28.67
CA PRO A 307 -7.82 -2.67 28.63
C PRO A 307 -6.45 -3.08 28.08
N VAL A 308 -5.85 -2.21 27.26
CA VAL A 308 -4.50 -2.44 26.72
C VAL A 308 -3.48 -2.50 27.87
N PRO A 309 -2.72 -3.61 28.04
CA PRO A 309 -1.72 -3.73 29.08
C PRO A 309 -0.60 -2.72 28.88
N LYS A 310 -0.04 -2.22 29.98
CA LYS A 310 1.17 -1.41 29.93
C LYS A 310 2.38 -2.34 29.94
N PHE A 311 3.09 -2.41 28.82
CA PHE A 311 4.36 -3.13 28.73
C PHE A 311 5.52 -2.22 29.12
N ASP A 312 6.33 -2.62 30.09
CA ASP A 312 7.60 -1.96 30.40
C ASP A 312 8.74 -2.73 29.72
N ILE A 313 9.16 -2.27 28.54
CA ILE A 313 10.21 -2.90 27.74
C ILE A 313 11.40 -1.93 27.64
N PRO A 314 12.43 -2.04 28.50
CA PRO A 314 13.47 -1.03 28.64
C PRO A 314 14.24 -0.70 27.35
N PHE A 315 14.56 -1.72 26.54
CA PHE A 315 15.29 -1.48 25.29
C PHE A 315 14.47 -0.69 24.27
N ILE A 316 13.14 -0.84 24.26
CA ILE A 316 12.24 -0.08 23.37
C ILE A 316 12.19 1.38 23.82
N LYS A 317 12.12 1.63 25.14
CA LYS A 317 12.18 3.00 25.68
C LYS A 317 13.47 3.70 25.29
N GLU A 318 14.61 3.02 25.46
CA GLU A 318 15.92 3.56 25.11
C GLU A 318 16.08 3.73 23.59
N ALA A 319 15.63 2.78 22.78
CA ALA A 319 15.65 2.91 21.32
C ALA A 319 14.83 4.11 20.84
N ASN A 320 13.62 4.31 21.37
CA ASN A 320 12.81 5.49 21.03
C ASN A 320 13.49 6.80 21.47
N ARG A 321 14.15 6.83 22.64
CA ARG A 321 14.93 8.00 23.11
C ARG A 321 16.03 8.35 22.11
N ARG A 322 16.82 7.34 21.69
CA ARG A 322 17.90 7.48 20.69
C ARG A 322 17.39 7.99 19.35
N ILE A 323 16.25 7.47 18.88
CA ILE A 323 15.58 7.97 17.68
C ILE A 323 15.21 9.46 17.82
N GLY A 324 14.68 9.87 18.98
CA GLY A 324 14.40 11.28 19.29
C GLY A 324 15.64 12.19 19.25
N GLU A 325 16.82 11.62 19.53
CA GLU A 325 18.14 12.27 19.45
C GLU A 325 18.78 12.17 18.05
N ALA A 326 18.05 11.63 17.07
CA ALA A 326 18.54 11.32 15.72
C ALA A 326 19.72 10.31 15.68
N ASP A 327 19.88 9.49 16.73
CA ASP A 327 20.87 8.41 16.84
C ASP A 327 20.25 7.06 16.41
N TYR A 328 19.99 6.91 15.11
CA TYR A 328 19.35 5.72 14.52
C TYR A 328 20.22 4.46 14.64
N ILE A 329 21.54 4.62 14.48
CA ILE A 329 22.50 3.51 14.62
C ILE A 329 22.59 3.07 16.08
N GLY A 330 22.67 4.01 17.02
CA GLY A 330 22.63 3.72 18.45
C GLY A 330 21.33 3.02 18.86
N ALA A 331 20.19 3.46 18.34
CA ALA A 331 18.90 2.79 18.57
C ALA A 331 18.94 1.32 18.11
N MET A 332 19.46 1.04 16.91
CA MET A 332 19.56 -0.33 16.40
C MET A 332 20.62 -1.17 17.11
N ASN A 333 21.70 -0.56 17.63
CA ASN A 333 22.66 -1.27 18.49
C ASN A 333 22.00 -1.77 19.78
N ILE A 334 21.17 -0.94 20.42
CA ILE A 334 20.37 -1.35 21.58
C ILE A 334 19.47 -2.54 21.24
N VAL A 335 18.77 -2.51 20.10
CA VAL A 335 17.91 -3.62 19.67
C VAL A 335 18.71 -4.90 19.39
N LYS A 336 19.91 -4.79 18.81
CA LYS A 336 20.79 -5.94 18.53
C LYS A 336 21.29 -6.61 19.82
N GLU A 337 21.62 -5.82 20.85
CA GLU A 337 22.22 -6.30 22.10
C GLU A 337 21.20 -6.72 23.16
N ALA A 338 19.97 -6.22 23.07
CA ALA A 338 18.90 -6.51 24.01
C ALA A 338 18.59 -8.02 24.11
N LYS A 339 18.18 -8.47 25.29
CA LYS A 339 17.88 -9.88 25.57
C LYS A 339 16.40 -10.04 25.94
N GLY A 340 15.91 -11.27 25.81
CA GLY A 340 14.52 -11.61 26.13
C GLY A 340 13.64 -11.72 24.89
N LEU A 341 12.43 -12.25 25.11
CA LEU A 341 11.49 -12.60 24.07
C LEU A 341 11.13 -11.40 23.17
N GLU A 342 10.87 -10.24 23.77
CA GLU A 342 10.49 -9.02 23.07
C GLU A 342 11.61 -8.53 22.15
N ALA A 343 12.86 -8.67 22.58
CA ALA A 343 14.03 -8.33 21.79
C ALA A 343 14.26 -9.32 20.64
N ASP A 344 14.03 -10.62 20.87
CA ASP A 344 14.09 -11.65 19.82
C ASP A 344 13.02 -11.42 18.74
N LEU A 345 11.79 -11.12 19.15
CA LEU A 345 10.69 -10.77 18.25
C LEU A 345 10.96 -9.48 17.47
N ALA A 346 11.46 -8.42 18.14
CA ALA A 346 11.85 -7.18 17.47
C ALA A 346 12.89 -7.42 16.38
N ARG A 347 13.97 -8.15 16.71
CA ARG A 347 15.01 -8.53 15.75
C ARG A 347 14.45 -9.35 14.59
N TYR A 348 13.58 -10.31 14.89
CA TYR A 348 12.94 -11.14 13.89
C TYR A 348 12.12 -10.29 12.90
N PHE A 349 11.25 -9.40 13.38
CA PHE A 349 10.41 -8.59 12.50
C PHE A 349 11.21 -7.56 11.69
N ILE A 350 12.26 -6.96 12.26
CA ILE A 350 13.17 -6.08 11.52
C ILE A 350 13.89 -6.88 10.43
N ALA A 351 14.45 -8.04 10.77
CA ALA A 351 15.12 -8.91 9.80
C ALA A 351 14.16 -9.37 8.70
N ARG A 352 12.93 -9.72 9.05
CA ARG A 352 11.88 -10.13 8.12
C ARG A 352 11.50 -9.02 7.17
N TYR A 353 11.26 -7.82 7.69
CA TYR A 353 10.96 -6.65 6.86
C TYR A 353 12.08 -6.37 5.87
N VAL A 354 13.33 -6.36 6.30
CA VAL A 354 14.48 -6.14 5.40
C VAL A 354 14.63 -7.26 4.38
N SER A 355 14.56 -8.52 4.82
CA SER A 355 14.68 -9.70 3.96
C SER A 355 13.62 -9.68 2.87
N TYR A 356 12.34 -9.60 3.23
CA TYR A 356 11.28 -9.71 2.24
C TYR A 356 11.21 -8.48 1.32
N SER A 357 11.35 -7.27 1.85
CA SER A 357 11.31 -6.04 1.05
C SER A 357 12.41 -5.98 -0.02
N LEU A 358 13.59 -6.55 0.27
CA LEU A 358 14.68 -6.58 -0.70
C LEU A 358 14.62 -7.81 -1.61
N SER A 359 13.87 -8.85 -1.24
CA SER A 359 13.70 -10.06 -2.06
C SER A 359 12.85 -9.82 -3.31
N ILE A 360 11.97 -8.82 -3.30
CA ILE A 360 11.12 -8.50 -4.45
C ILE A 360 11.89 -7.83 -5.60
N VAL A 361 13.14 -7.41 -5.37
CA VAL A 361 13.98 -6.72 -6.36
C VAL A 361 14.42 -7.70 -7.44
N GLY A 362 14.13 -7.37 -8.70
CA GLY A 362 14.35 -8.20 -9.88
C GLY A 362 13.13 -9.00 -10.31
N GLU A 363 12.13 -9.19 -9.43
CA GLU A 363 10.86 -9.85 -9.75
C GLU A 363 9.73 -8.82 -9.90
N VAL A 364 9.50 -8.04 -8.84
CA VAL A 364 8.39 -7.09 -8.74
C VAL A 364 8.85 -5.70 -9.17
N VAL A 365 10.02 -5.27 -8.70
CA VAL A 365 10.60 -3.96 -9.01
C VAL A 365 12.03 -4.11 -9.49
N ASP A 366 12.50 -3.21 -10.35
CA ASP A 366 13.85 -3.30 -10.92
C ASP A 366 14.96 -2.88 -9.93
N SER A 367 14.61 -2.11 -8.88
CA SER A 367 15.57 -1.62 -7.91
C SER A 367 14.99 -1.53 -6.50
N LYS A 368 15.87 -1.56 -5.49
CA LYS A 368 15.48 -1.39 -4.08
C LYS A 368 14.85 -0.02 -3.82
N GLU A 369 15.30 1.02 -4.54
CA GLU A 369 14.75 2.37 -4.44
C GLU A 369 13.26 2.41 -4.75
N MET A 370 12.77 1.57 -5.67
CA MET A 370 11.35 1.49 -5.98
C MET A 370 10.55 0.88 -4.82
N GLY A 371 11.05 -0.20 -4.21
CA GLY A 371 10.45 -0.76 -3.00
C GLY A 371 10.49 0.20 -1.81
N ASP A 372 11.62 0.87 -1.62
CA ASP A 372 11.81 1.88 -0.57
C ASP A 372 10.85 3.07 -0.74
N LEU A 373 10.70 3.58 -1.96
CA LEU A 373 9.76 4.65 -2.28
C LEU A 373 8.32 4.22 -2.02
N ALA A 374 7.96 2.97 -2.37
CA ALA A 374 6.65 2.40 -2.07
C ALA A 374 6.36 2.40 -0.58
N MET A 375 7.29 1.89 0.24
CA MET A 375 7.09 1.82 1.69
C MET A 375 7.09 3.21 2.33
N GLY A 376 7.97 4.10 1.89
CA GLY A 376 8.05 5.45 2.40
C GLY A 376 6.84 6.33 2.10
N THR A 377 6.27 6.21 0.90
CA THR A 377 5.19 7.11 0.44
C THR A 377 3.79 6.50 0.45
N GLY A 378 3.70 5.17 0.54
CA GLY A 378 2.45 4.42 0.62
C GLY A 378 2.11 3.94 2.03
N PHE A 379 3.10 3.56 2.84
CA PHE A 379 2.89 3.05 4.19
C PHE A 379 3.44 3.99 5.28
N ASN A 380 4.18 5.04 4.90
CA ASN A 380 4.94 5.89 5.82
C ASN A 380 5.86 5.06 6.72
N TRP A 381 6.54 4.09 6.11
CA TRP A 381 7.48 3.21 6.78
C TRP A 381 8.90 3.56 6.37
N ALA A 382 9.82 3.55 7.33
CA ALA A 382 11.23 3.66 7.08
C ALA A 382 11.65 2.60 6.03
N PRO A 383 12.28 3.02 4.94
CA PRO A 383 12.76 2.13 3.88
C PRO A 383 13.59 0.95 4.39
N ALA A 384 13.44 -0.21 3.75
CA ALA A 384 14.19 -1.40 4.12
C ALA A 384 15.69 -1.21 3.91
N SER A 385 16.09 -0.47 2.87
CA SER A 385 17.51 -0.17 2.66
C SER A 385 18.07 0.83 3.69
N ALA A 386 17.23 1.69 4.28
CA ALA A 386 17.64 2.55 5.40
C ALA A 386 17.90 1.73 6.67
N PHE A 387 17.09 0.69 6.93
CA PHE A 387 17.36 -0.24 8.02
C PHE A 387 18.69 -0.99 7.87
N VAL A 388 19.09 -1.33 6.64
CA VAL A 388 20.43 -1.90 6.41
C VAL A 388 21.52 -0.97 6.92
N ASP A 389 21.42 0.33 6.64
CA ASP A 389 22.38 1.32 7.13
C ASP A 389 22.27 1.52 8.65
N PHE A 390 21.06 1.61 9.21
CA PHE A 390 20.85 1.76 10.65
C PHE A 390 21.39 0.58 11.45
N LEU A 391 21.36 -0.64 10.89
CA LEU A 391 21.93 -1.84 11.52
C LEU A 391 23.47 -1.84 11.54
N GLY A 392 24.13 -0.94 10.80
CA GLY A 392 25.58 -0.89 10.65
C GLY A 392 26.08 -1.36 9.28
N GLY A 393 25.19 -1.46 8.29
CA GLY A 393 25.50 -1.80 6.91
C GLY A 393 25.19 -3.26 6.52
N PRO A 394 25.49 -3.66 5.27
CA PRO A 394 25.07 -4.94 4.71
C PRO A 394 25.50 -6.17 5.52
N LYS A 395 26.72 -6.18 6.06
CA LYS A 395 27.24 -7.30 6.84
C LYS A 395 26.39 -7.58 8.09
N GLU A 396 26.03 -6.53 8.83
CA GLU A 396 25.22 -6.65 10.04
C GLU A 396 23.79 -7.05 9.71
N ALA A 397 23.21 -6.49 8.64
CA ALA A 397 21.88 -6.87 8.16
C ALA A 397 21.83 -8.36 7.75
N ILE A 398 22.82 -8.84 6.98
CA ILE A 398 22.93 -10.26 6.58
C ILE A 398 23.05 -11.17 7.81
N SER A 399 23.86 -10.78 8.80
CA SER A 399 24.02 -11.52 10.06
C SER A 399 22.69 -11.65 10.80
N LEU A 400 21.93 -10.55 10.91
CA LEU A 400 20.62 -10.56 11.56
C LEU A 400 19.60 -11.45 10.82
N ILE A 401 19.52 -11.33 9.48
CA ILE A 401 18.65 -12.13 8.61
C ILE A 401 18.98 -13.62 8.73
N THR A 402 20.27 -13.98 8.71
CA THR A 402 20.73 -15.37 8.82
C THR A 402 20.38 -15.95 10.19
N LYS A 403 20.58 -15.20 11.29
CA LYS A 403 20.20 -15.63 12.64
C LYS A 403 18.69 -15.85 12.77
N ALA A 404 17.88 -15.05 12.07
CA ALA A 404 16.43 -15.22 11.98
C ALA A 404 16.00 -16.39 11.08
N LYS A 405 16.95 -17.13 10.46
CA LYS A 405 16.71 -18.22 9.50
C LYS A 405 15.90 -17.79 8.29
N LEU A 406 16.14 -16.57 7.83
CA LEU A 406 15.46 -15.98 6.69
C LEU A 406 16.36 -15.99 5.44
N PRO A 407 15.79 -16.02 4.23
CA PRO A 407 16.56 -15.91 3.01
C PRO A 407 17.28 -14.56 2.93
N VAL A 408 18.56 -14.59 2.58
CA VAL A 408 19.33 -13.37 2.31
C VAL A 408 19.04 -12.90 0.88
N PRO A 409 18.53 -11.68 0.69
CA PRO A 409 18.20 -11.19 -0.65
C PRO A 409 19.43 -10.96 -1.51
N ASP A 410 19.33 -11.28 -2.79
CA ASP A 410 20.42 -11.16 -3.77
C ASP A 410 21.02 -9.74 -3.82
N VAL A 411 20.17 -8.71 -3.80
CA VAL A 411 20.59 -7.30 -3.81
C VAL A 411 21.43 -6.93 -2.58
N LEU A 412 21.15 -7.57 -1.43
CA LEU A 412 21.89 -7.36 -0.20
C LEU A 412 23.18 -8.17 -0.18
N ALA A 413 23.15 -9.43 -0.65
CA ALA A 413 24.33 -10.29 -0.75
C ALA A 413 25.41 -9.71 -1.68
N LYS A 414 25.00 -8.99 -2.74
CA LYS A 414 25.89 -8.34 -3.71
C LYS A 414 26.33 -6.93 -3.28
N ALA A 415 25.88 -6.45 -2.12
CA ALA A 415 26.16 -5.10 -1.65
C ALA A 415 27.65 -4.91 -1.32
N LYS A 416 28.24 -3.81 -1.77
CA LYS A 416 29.63 -3.44 -1.46
C LYS A 416 29.71 -2.76 -0.10
N ALA A 417 30.74 -3.10 0.68
CA ALA A 417 31.03 -2.41 1.94
C ALA A 417 31.42 -0.94 1.71
N GLY A 418 31.17 -0.09 2.72
CA GLY A 418 31.67 1.29 2.77
C GLY A 418 30.86 2.32 1.97
N LYS A 419 29.72 1.94 1.36
CA LYS A 419 28.77 2.87 0.74
C LYS A 419 27.41 2.79 1.45
N PRO A 420 26.69 3.92 1.60
CA PRO A 420 25.31 3.91 2.06
C PRO A 420 24.46 3.01 1.17
N PHE A 421 23.72 2.11 1.79
CA PHE A 421 22.78 1.24 1.10
C PHE A 421 21.49 2.00 0.75
N TYR A 422 21.06 2.95 1.58
CA TYR A 422 19.96 3.87 1.30
C TYR A 422 20.38 5.03 0.38
N GLN A 423 19.55 5.35 -0.62
CA GLN A 423 19.88 6.34 -1.67
C GLN A 423 18.83 7.46 -1.81
N LEU A 424 17.64 7.34 -1.21
CA LEU A 424 16.54 8.26 -1.48
C LEU A 424 16.56 9.56 -0.67
N LYS A 425 17.62 9.89 0.07
CA LYS A 425 17.64 11.03 1.02
C LYS A 425 17.19 12.38 0.46
N ASP A 426 17.35 12.63 -0.84
CA ASP A 426 16.97 13.88 -1.51
C ASP A 426 15.50 13.87 -2.00
N ILE A 427 14.86 12.69 -2.01
CA ILE A 427 13.47 12.46 -2.41
C ILE A 427 12.60 12.17 -1.18
N LEU A 428 13.16 11.43 -0.24
CA LEU A 428 12.55 10.91 0.98
C LEU A 428 13.61 10.86 2.07
N ASP A 429 13.45 11.62 3.15
CA ASP A 429 14.28 11.42 4.33
C ASP A 429 13.66 10.34 5.23
N ALA A 430 14.21 9.12 5.19
CA ALA A 430 13.75 7.99 6.00
C ALA A 430 13.65 8.32 7.49
N ARG A 431 14.49 9.22 7.99
CA ARG A 431 14.54 9.66 9.40
C ARG A 431 13.26 10.39 9.82
N SER A 432 12.61 11.08 8.89
CA SER A 432 11.34 11.77 9.13
C SER A 432 10.18 10.80 9.41
N LEU A 433 10.31 9.54 8.99
CA LEU A 433 9.28 8.50 9.14
C LEU A 433 9.30 7.82 10.51
N PHE A 434 10.23 8.20 11.39
CA PHE A 434 10.24 7.81 12.79
C PHE A 434 9.46 8.79 13.68
N LYS A 435 8.96 9.90 13.12
CA LYS A 435 8.15 10.88 13.86
C LYS A 435 6.71 10.38 13.95
N GLY A 436 6.46 9.54 14.95
CA GLY A 436 5.13 9.12 15.41
C GLY A 436 4.78 9.77 16.73
#